data_AF-A0A818Q2R3-F1
#
_entry.id   AF-A0A818Q2R3-F1
#
_cell.length_a   1.000
_cell.length_b   1.000
_cell.length_c   1.000
_cell.angle_alpha   90.00
_cell.angle_beta   90.00
_cell.angle_gamma   90.00
#
_symmetry.space_group_name_H-M   'P 1'
#
loop_
_entity.id
_entity.type
_entity.pdbx_description
1 polymer ?
#
loop_
_entity_poly.entity_id
_entity_poly.type
_entity_poly.pdbx_seq_one_letter_code
_entity_poly.pdbx_strand_id
1 'polypeptide(L)'
;MYQQSSSSSSSFGSAATKIQGAFRNHLARLRLKNEVTWKIHEKLEDMFEKLMKASDILSPSVTKLLQKSGLPLEEKEFLRLTNPDDIQVEANYRGPRIESPIKRSVFVDLIEAFQKGE
;
A
#
# COMPACT_ATOMS: atom_id res chain seq x y z
N MET A 1 -60.78 39.03 10.59
CA MET A 1 -60.56 37.57 10.47
C MET A 1 -59.20 37.36 9.82
N TYR A 2 -58.21 36.86 10.56
CA TYR A 2 -56.87 36.60 10.03
C TYR A 2 -56.88 35.28 9.23
N GLN A 3 -56.63 35.37 7.92
CA GLN A 3 -56.34 34.19 7.10
C GLN A 3 -54.95 33.66 7.47
N GLN A 4 -54.92 32.47 8.06
CA GLN A 4 -53.67 31.75 8.34
C GLN A 4 -53.09 31.18 7.05
N SER A 5 -51.85 31.55 6.80
CA SER A 5 -50.93 30.98 5.81
C SER A 5 -50.71 29.49 6.04
N SER A 6 -51.39 28.64 5.26
CA SER A 6 -51.32 27.17 5.33
C SER A 6 -50.50 26.52 4.20
N SER A 7 -49.80 27.31 3.37
CA SER A 7 -49.11 26.81 2.17
C SER A 7 -47.62 26.50 2.35
N SER A 8 -46.99 26.90 3.45
CA SER A 8 -45.53 26.77 3.65
C SER A 8 -45.08 25.49 4.36
N SER A 9 -45.92 24.87 5.19
CA SER A 9 -45.57 23.69 6.00
C SER A 9 -45.37 22.40 5.19
N SER A 10 -46.07 22.23 4.07
CA SER A 10 -45.99 21.05 3.21
C SER A 10 -44.67 20.94 2.44
N SER A 11 -44.08 22.08 2.06
CA SER A 11 -42.82 22.17 1.32
C SER A 11 -41.62 21.77 2.19
N PHE A 12 -41.56 22.27 3.43
CA PHE A 12 -40.49 21.93 4.37
C PHE A 12 -40.52 20.44 4.79
N GLY A 13 -41.71 19.87 5.00
CA GLY A 13 -41.87 18.43 5.27
C GLY A 13 -41.41 17.55 4.10
N SER A 14 -41.69 17.97 2.87
CA SER A 14 -41.21 17.28 1.66
C SER A 14 -39.69 17.36 1.52
N ALA A 15 -39.09 18.54 1.76
CA ALA A 15 -37.64 18.72 1.73
C ALA A 15 -36.93 17.90 2.81
N ALA A 16 -37.44 17.91 4.05
CA ALA A 16 -36.91 17.11 5.15
C ALA A 16 -36.93 15.61 4.84
N THR A 17 -38.03 15.12 4.25
CA THR A 17 -38.17 13.70 3.86
C THR A 17 -37.14 13.31 2.80
N LYS A 18 -36.87 14.18 1.81
CA LYS A 18 -35.85 13.96 0.79
C LYS A 18 -34.43 13.92 1.39
N ILE A 19 -34.13 14.83 2.30
CA ILE A 19 -32.83 14.87 3.00
C ILE A 19 -32.63 13.60 3.84
N GLN A 20 -33.65 13.18 4.59
CA GLN A 20 -33.60 11.96 5.40
C GLN A 20 -33.44 10.71 4.52
N GLY A 21 -34.16 10.64 3.40
CA GLY A 21 -34.03 9.56 2.42
C GLY A 21 -32.63 9.49 1.82
N ALA A 22 -32.07 10.62 1.41
CA ALA A 22 -30.72 10.72 0.87
C ALA A 22 -29.65 10.31 1.91
N PHE A 23 -29.80 10.76 3.16
CA PHE A 23 -28.88 10.42 4.25
C PHE A 23 -28.90 8.91 4.57
N ARG A 24 -30.08 8.30 4.66
CA ARG A 24 -30.22 6.84 4.85
C ARG A 24 -29.57 6.06 3.71
N ASN A 25 -29.75 6.52 2.47
CA ASN A 25 -29.12 5.89 1.30
C ASN A 25 -27.59 6.02 1.35
N HIS A 26 -27.07 7.19 1.74
CA HIS A 26 -25.64 7.41 1.92
C HIS A 26 -25.03 6.46 2.96
N LEU A 27 -25.67 6.30 4.11
CA LEU A 27 -25.23 5.35 5.14
C LEU A 27 -25.25 3.90 4.65
N ALA A 28 -26.27 3.50 3.89
CA ALA A 28 -26.32 2.16 3.30
C ALA A 28 -25.17 1.92 2.31
N ARG A 29 -24.86 2.91 1.46
CA ARG A 29 -23.72 2.85 0.53
C ARG A 29 -22.38 2.79 1.25
N LEU A 30 -22.21 3.54 2.34
CA LEU A 30 -21.00 3.49 3.17
C LEU A 30 -20.80 2.11 3.79
N ARG A 31 -21.86 1.50 4.36
CA ARG A 31 -21.78 0.15 4.92
C ARG A 31 -21.35 -0.88 3.88
N LEU A 32 -21.97 -0.86 2.69
CA LEU A 32 -21.61 -1.76 1.60
C LEU A 32 -20.16 -1.57 1.14
N LYS A 33 -19.70 -0.31 1.00
CA LYS A 33 -18.30 -0.02 0.65
C LYS A 33 -17.34 -0.57 1.70
N ASN A 34 -17.64 -0.37 2.98
CA ASN A 34 -16.80 -0.87 4.07
C ASN A 34 -16.77 -2.40 4.11
N GLU A 35 -17.90 -3.08 3.94
CA GLU A 35 -17.94 -4.55 3.89
C GLU A 35 -17.16 -5.12 2.70
N VAL A 36 -17.28 -4.51 1.51
CA VAL A 36 -16.54 -4.93 0.32
C VAL A 36 -15.05 -4.69 0.51
N THR A 37 -14.67 -3.54 1.07
CA THR A 37 -13.27 -3.19 1.33
C THR A 37 -12.66 -4.15 2.34
N TRP A 38 -13.39 -4.47 3.41
CA TRP A 38 -12.96 -5.43 4.43
C TRP A 38 -12.76 -6.83 3.86
N LYS A 39 -13.71 -7.33 3.05
CA LYS A 39 -13.60 -8.64 2.39
C LYS A 39 -12.43 -8.71 1.40
N ILE A 40 -12.14 -7.63 0.68
CA ILE A 40 -10.98 -7.55 -0.22
C ILE A 40 -9.69 -7.61 0.59
N HIS A 41 -9.62 -6.86 1.70
CA HIS A 41 -8.46 -6.83 2.58
C HIS A 41 -8.17 -8.21 3.19
N GLU A 42 -9.18 -8.87 3.77
CA GLU A 42 -9.05 -10.22 4.34
C GLU A 42 -8.54 -11.24 3.32
N LYS A 43 -9.05 -11.18 2.08
CA LYS A 43 -8.59 -12.08 1.01
C LYS A 43 -7.16 -11.77 0.57
N LEU A 44 -6.74 -10.50 0.58
CA LEU A 44 -5.36 -10.12 0.26
C LEU A 44 -4.40 -10.60 1.34
N GLU A 45 -4.76 -10.48 2.63
CA GLU A 45 -3.95 -10.98 3.74
C GLU A 45 -3.77 -12.50 3.68
N ASP A 46 -4.86 -13.25 3.41
CA ASP A 46 -4.78 -14.71 3.24
C ASP A 46 -3.90 -15.13 2.04
N MET A 47 -3.96 -14.40 0.92
CA MET A 47 -3.07 -14.64 -0.22
C MET A 47 -1.61 -14.31 0.12
N PHE A 48 -1.35 -13.23 0.84
CA PHE A 48 -0.01 -12.83 1.25
C PHE A 48 0.61 -13.85 2.21
N GLU A 49 -0.15 -14.31 3.21
CA GLU A 49 0.26 -15.35 4.15
C GLU A 49 0.60 -16.67 3.43
N LYS A 50 -0.20 -17.05 2.42
CA LYS A 50 0.07 -18.24 1.59
C LYS A 50 1.34 -18.07 0.76
N LEU A 51 1.59 -16.88 0.20
CA LEU A 51 2.81 -16.59 -0.55
C LEU A 51 4.05 -16.64 0.35
N MET A 52 3.99 -16.06 1.55
CA MET A 52 5.09 -16.12 2.51
C MET A 52 5.44 -17.55 2.88
N LYS A 53 4.43 -18.37 3.23
CA LYS A 53 4.63 -19.80 3.51
C LYS A 53 5.20 -20.58 2.33
N ALA A 54 4.75 -20.29 1.12
CA ALA A 54 5.31 -20.90 -0.08
C ALA A 54 6.77 -20.48 -0.31
N SER A 55 7.11 -19.23 -0.03
CA SER A 55 8.49 -18.71 -0.16
C SER A 55 9.46 -19.36 0.83
N ASP A 56 9.03 -19.61 2.07
CA ASP A 56 9.83 -20.29 3.10
C ASP A 56 10.08 -21.77 2.75
N ILE A 57 9.19 -22.40 1.98
CA ILE A 57 9.34 -23.78 1.51
C ILE A 57 10.23 -23.83 0.25
N LEU A 58 10.06 -22.85 -0.64
CA LEU A 58 10.81 -22.76 -1.89
C LEU A 58 12.26 -22.35 -1.65
N SER A 59 12.53 -21.43 -0.72
CA SER A 59 13.88 -20.92 -0.45
C SER A 59 14.88 -22.04 -0.13
N PRO A 60 14.68 -22.92 0.87
CA PRO A 60 15.63 -24.00 1.17
C PRO A 60 15.74 -25.05 0.05
N SER A 61 14.66 -25.27 -0.70
CA SER A 61 14.63 -26.26 -1.80
C SER A 61 15.39 -25.75 -3.01
N VAL A 62 15.22 -24.47 -3.35
CA VAL A 62 15.96 -23.76 -4.40
C VAL A 62 17.45 -23.70 -4.03
N THR A 63 17.79 -23.31 -2.79
CA THR A 63 19.18 -23.30 -2.31
C THR A 63 19.85 -24.68 -2.37
N LYS A 64 19.13 -25.76 -1.98
CA LYS A 64 19.64 -27.14 -2.11
C LYS A 64 19.79 -27.60 -3.55
N LEU A 65 18.90 -27.16 -4.45
CA LEU A 65 18.98 -27.47 -5.88
C LEU A 65 20.20 -26.77 -6.50
N LEU A 66 20.37 -25.48 -6.24
CA LEU A 66 21.51 -24.65 -6.63
C LEU A 66 22.84 -25.19 -6.10
N GLN A 67 22.87 -25.74 -4.89
CA GLN A 67 24.08 -26.37 -4.34
C GLN A 67 24.43 -27.69 -5.05
N LYS A 68 23.44 -28.43 -5.55
CA LYS A 68 23.60 -29.70 -6.28
C LYS A 68 23.91 -29.50 -7.77
N SER A 69 23.28 -28.54 -8.42
CA SER A 69 23.62 -28.14 -9.78
C SER A 69 24.84 -27.24 -9.67
N GLY A 70 26.04 -27.77 -9.90
CA GLY A 70 27.29 -27.00 -9.78
C GLY A 70 27.17 -25.63 -10.44
N LEU A 71 26.96 -24.60 -9.61
CA LEU A 71 26.73 -23.23 -10.05
C LEU A 71 27.90 -22.78 -10.94
N PRO A 72 27.63 -22.13 -12.09
CA PRO A 72 28.65 -21.46 -12.87
C PRO A 72 29.51 -20.56 -11.97
N LEU A 73 30.81 -20.50 -12.23
CA LEU A 73 31.77 -19.80 -11.38
C LEU A 73 31.38 -18.34 -11.12
N GLU A 74 30.81 -17.68 -12.15
CA GLU A 74 30.31 -16.31 -12.09
C GLU A 74 29.18 -16.12 -11.07
N GLU A 75 28.26 -17.08 -10.99
CA GLU A 75 27.10 -17.00 -10.09
C GLU A 75 27.52 -17.28 -8.63
N LYS A 76 28.56 -18.10 -8.42
CA LYS A 76 29.19 -18.27 -7.10
C LYS A 76 29.91 -17.03 -6.63
N GLU A 77 30.62 -16.34 -7.52
CA GLU A 77 31.31 -15.09 -7.22
C GLU A 77 30.30 -13.97 -6.91
N PHE A 78 29.21 -13.88 -7.68
CA PHE A 78 28.14 -12.92 -7.39
C PHE A 78 27.52 -13.15 -6.01
N LEU A 79 27.17 -14.38 -5.66
CA LEU A 79 26.60 -14.71 -4.34
C LEU A 79 27.54 -14.38 -3.18
N ARG A 80 28.87 -14.51 -3.37
CA ARG A 80 29.86 -14.09 -2.38
C ARG A 80 29.89 -12.58 -2.21
N LEU A 81 29.87 -11.83 -3.32
CA LEU A 81 29.91 -10.37 -3.30
C LEU A 81 28.63 -9.74 -2.74
N THR A 82 27.49 -10.42 -2.86
CA THR A 82 26.20 -9.95 -2.34
C THR A 82 25.82 -10.54 -0.99
N ASN A 83 26.74 -11.20 -0.28
CA ASN A 83 26.45 -11.77 1.03
C ASN A 83 26.17 -10.63 2.03
N PRO A 84 24.95 -10.51 2.60
CA PRO A 84 24.60 -9.40 3.49
C PRO A 84 25.48 -9.30 4.74
N ASP A 85 26.01 -10.43 5.22
CA ASP A 85 26.87 -10.47 6.42
C ASP A 85 28.26 -9.83 6.16
N ASP A 86 28.68 -9.77 4.90
CA ASP A 86 29.98 -9.20 4.48
C ASP A 86 29.85 -7.74 4.00
N ILE A 87 28.63 -7.19 3.91
CA ILE A 87 28.39 -5.80 3.49
C ILE A 87 28.74 -4.87 4.65
N GLN A 88 29.88 -4.19 4.55
CA GLN A 88 30.25 -3.11 5.46
C GLN A 88 29.57 -1.82 5.02
N VAL A 89 28.61 -1.33 5.80
CA VAL A 89 28.05 0.01 5.62
C VAL A 89 29.05 1.01 6.17
N GLU A 90 29.40 2.03 5.39
CA GLU A 90 30.28 3.10 5.88
C GLU A 90 29.64 3.78 7.11
N ALA A 91 30.42 3.95 8.19
CA ALA A 91 29.94 4.53 9.44
C ALA A 91 29.37 5.96 9.29
N ASN A 92 29.73 6.64 8.20
CA ASN A 92 29.31 8.00 7.89
C ASN A 92 28.24 8.08 6.78
N TYR A 93 27.80 6.95 6.24
CA TYR A 93 26.75 6.94 5.22
C TYR A 93 25.42 7.35 5.86
N ARG A 94 25.07 8.63 5.71
CA ARG A 94 23.85 9.21 6.29
C ARG A 94 22.60 8.87 5.49
N GLY A 95 22.76 8.39 4.26
CA GLY A 95 21.71 8.21 3.26
C GLY A 95 21.00 9.52 2.89
N PRO A 96 20.20 9.52 1.82
CA PRO A 96 19.27 10.61 1.54
C PRO A 96 18.23 10.69 2.67
N ARG A 97 18.14 11.83 3.36
CA ARG A 97 17.09 12.09 4.35
C ARG A 97 15.79 12.42 3.64
N ILE A 98 15.00 11.40 3.35
CA ILE A 98 13.70 11.54 2.68
C ILE A 98 12.63 11.75 3.76
N GLU A 99 12.09 12.97 3.85
CA GLU A 99 10.94 13.27 4.69
C GLU A 99 9.64 13.15 3.88
N SER A 100 8.57 12.67 4.52
CA SER A 100 7.24 12.60 3.92
C SER A 100 6.41 13.83 4.33
N PRO A 101 5.67 14.48 3.40
CA PRO A 101 5.55 14.16 1.98
C PRO A 101 6.80 14.60 1.17
N ILE A 102 7.20 13.77 0.22
CA ILE A 102 8.39 14.00 -0.60
C ILE A 102 8.24 15.28 -1.42
N LYS A 103 9.14 16.23 -1.18
CA LYS A 103 9.19 17.48 -1.94
C LYS A 103 9.83 17.24 -3.31
N ARG A 104 9.35 17.96 -4.32
CA ARG A 104 9.85 17.88 -5.69
C ARG A 104 11.35 18.17 -5.80
N SER A 105 11.89 19.06 -4.96
CA SER A 105 13.32 19.36 -4.91
C SER A 105 14.16 18.13 -4.55
N VAL A 106 13.76 17.41 -3.50
CA VAL A 106 14.43 16.19 -3.04
C VAL A 106 14.43 15.11 -4.14
N PHE A 107 13.36 15.04 -4.93
CA PHE A 107 13.27 14.09 -6.05
C PHE A 107 14.21 14.44 -7.21
N VAL A 108 14.43 15.74 -7.49
CA VAL A 108 15.39 16.19 -8.51
C VAL A 108 16.82 15.91 -8.05
N ASP A 109 17.14 16.23 -6.80
CA ASP A 109 18.46 15.98 -6.21
C ASP A 109 18.80 14.49 -6.23
N LEU A 110 17.81 13.62 -5.94
CA LEU A 110 17.97 12.17 -6.01
C LEU A 110 18.32 11.70 -7.43
N ILE A 111 17.59 12.18 -8.44
CA ILE A 111 17.85 11.82 -9.84
C ILE A 111 19.25 12.27 -10.27
N GLU A 112 19.65 13.47 -9.86
CA GLU A 112 20.97 14.02 -10.19
C GLU A 112 22.10 13.24 -9.53
N ALA A 113 21.95 12.83 -8.27
CA ALA A 113 22.92 11.96 -7.58
C ALA A 113 23.08 10.61 -8.29
N PHE A 114 21.96 9.97 -8.68
CA PHE A 114 22.00 8.70 -9.43
C PHE A 114 22.65 8.85 -10.82
N GLN A 115 22.50 10.00 -11.49
CA GLN A 115 23.18 10.26 -12.76
C GLN A 115 24.68 10.47 -12.61
N LYS A 116 25.15 10.94 -11.45
CA LYS A 116 26.57 11.18 -11.16
C LYS A 116 27.30 9.96 -10.62
N GLY A 117 26.59 8.91 -10.20
CA GLY A 117 27.18 7.66 -9.72
C GLY A 117 27.81 7.77 -8.33
N GLU A 118 27.31 8.70 -7.50
CA GLU A 118 27.64 8.79 -6.06
C GLU A 118 26.67 7.98 -5.20
#